data_AF-A0A1G3BP64-F1
#
_entry.id   AF-A0A1G3BP64-F1
#
_cell.length_a   1.000
_cell.length_b   1.000
_cell.length_c   1.000
_cell.angle_alpha   90.00
_cell.angle_beta   90.00
_cell.angle_gamma   90.00
#
_symmetry.space_group_name_H-M   'P 1'
#
loop_
_entity.id
_entity.type
_entity.pdbx_description
1 polymer ?
#
loop_
_entity_poly.entity_id
_entity_poly.type
_entity_poly.pdbx_seq_one_letter_code
_entity_poly.pdbx_strand_id
1 'polypeptide(L)'
;MGPKYVIIKKGEHGAILMSDKGYFIIPAYPTEHVKDPTGAGDSFAGGMMGYLAKTSDTSLSNLKRAIMYGTVVASFNIEDLSLNRFQQITFEDIENRIKEFEEIVRL
;
A
#
# COMPACT_ATOMS: atom_id res chain seq x y z
N MET A 1 9.53 5.76 -25.51
CA MET A 1 8.50 4.94 -24.81
C MET A 1 8.63 5.21 -23.32
N GLY A 2 7.51 5.42 -22.62
CA GLY A 2 7.48 5.71 -21.18
C GLY A 2 6.52 4.79 -20.42
N PRO A 3 6.49 4.86 -19.08
CA PRO A 3 5.60 4.05 -18.26
C PRO A 3 4.12 4.37 -18.53
N LYS A 4 3.27 3.33 -18.65
CA LYS A 4 1.82 3.46 -18.79
C LYS A 4 1.13 3.90 -17.49
N TYR A 5 1.71 3.49 -16.36
CA TYR A 5 1.25 3.79 -15.02
C TYR A 5 2.42 4.33 -14.21
N VAL A 6 2.19 5.41 -13.48
CA VAL A 6 3.16 5.98 -12.53
C VAL A 6 2.50 6.08 -11.17
N ILE A 7 3.17 5.57 -10.15
CA ILE A 7 2.70 5.64 -8.76
C ILE A 7 3.66 6.54 -7.99
N ILE A 8 3.13 7.59 -7.39
CA ILE A 8 3.86 8.51 -6.53
C ILE A 8 3.45 8.23 -5.09
N LYS A 9 4.34 7.59 -4.32
CA LYS A 9 4.16 7.42 -2.88
C LYS A 9 4.66 8.69 -2.17
N LYS A 10 3.78 9.37 -1.45
CA LYS A 10 4.05 10.66 -0.80
C LYS A 10 4.19 10.52 0.72
N GLY A 11 4.93 9.52 1.21
CA GLY A 11 5.10 9.32 2.65
C GLY A 11 3.75 9.24 3.39
N GLU A 12 3.61 10.01 4.46
CA GLU A 12 2.43 10.19 5.31
C GLU A 12 1.22 10.82 4.58
N HIS A 13 1.38 11.31 3.34
CA HIS A 13 0.30 11.89 2.54
C HIS A 13 -0.35 10.90 1.55
N GLY A 14 -0.08 9.61 1.68
CA GLY A 14 -0.68 8.57 0.84
C GLY A 14 0.01 8.37 -0.50
N ALA A 15 -0.74 7.98 -1.52
CA ALA A 15 -0.21 7.68 -2.85
C ALA A 15 -1.12 8.17 -3.98
N ILE A 16 -0.51 8.42 -5.15
CA ILE A 16 -1.19 8.84 -6.37
C ILE A 16 -0.82 7.88 -7.49
N LEU A 17 -1.81 7.25 -8.11
CA LEU A 17 -1.67 6.53 -9.37
C LEU A 17 -2.05 7.45 -10.53
N MET A 18 -1.16 7.59 -11.51
CA MET A 18 -1.37 8.32 -12.74
C MET A 18 -1.39 7.35 -13.92
N SER A 19 -2.36 7.54 -14.81
CA SER A 19 -2.50 6.80 -16.07
C SER A 19 -3.03 7.73 -17.17
N ASP A 20 -3.09 7.21 -18.40
CA ASP A 20 -3.77 7.87 -19.53
C ASP A 20 -5.27 8.11 -19.27
N LYS A 21 -5.91 7.32 -18.39
CA LYS A 21 -7.31 7.43 -17.99
C LYS A 21 -7.57 8.41 -16.83
N GLY A 22 -6.52 9.06 -16.32
CA GLY A 22 -6.61 10.01 -15.21
C GLY A 22 -5.84 9.55 -13.96
N TYR A 23 -6.20 10.13 -12.82
CA TYR A 23 -5.53 9.91 -11.54
C TYR A 23 -6.44 9.22 -10.50
N PHE A 24 -5.82 8.42 -9.65
CA PHE A 24 -6.43 7.85 -8.45
C PHE A 24 -5.57 8.23 -7.24
N ILE A 25 -6.22 8.72 -6.19
CA ILE A 25 -5.57 9.17 -4.97
C ILE A 25 -6.06 8.30 -3.83
N ILE A 26 -5.14 7.85 -3.01
CA ILE A 26 -5.44 7.16 -1.76
C ILE A 26 -4.71 7.88 -0.62
N PRO A 27 -5.37 8.10 0.54
CA PRO A 27 -4.68 8.65 1.71
C PRO A 27 -3.66 7.64 2.26
N ALA A 28 -2.84 8.07 3.22
CA ALA A 28 -2.10 7.12 4.04
C ALA A 28 -3.07 6.39 4.98
N TYR A 29 -2.70 5.18 5.41
CA TYR A 29 -3.35 4.54 6.54
C TYR A 29 -3.01 5.33 7.83
N PRO A 30 -3.97 5.61 8.72
CA PRO A 30 -3.76 6.43 9.91
C PRO A 30 -3.04 5.64 11.02
N THR A 31 -1.74 5.39 10.85
CA THR A 31 -0.93 4.72 11.88
C THR A 31 -0.72 5.63 13.09
N GLU A 32 -1.17 5.21 14.28
CA GLU A 32 -1.06 6.00 15.52
C GLU A 32 0.39 6.24 15.97
N HIS A 33 1.26 5.22 15.82
CA HIS A 33 2.64 5.25 16.28
C HIS A 33 3.61 4.90 15.15
N VAL A 34 4.30 5.92 14.64
CA VAL A 34 5.39 5.77 13.68
C VAL A 34 6.72 5.72 14.44
N LYS A 35 7.45 4.61 14.30
CA LYS A 35 8.73 4.37 14.99
C LYS A 35 9.94 4.47 14.07
N ASP A 36 9.85 3.92 12.86
CA ASP A 36 10.93 3.96 11.86
C ASP A 36 10.34 4.03 10.44
N PRO A 37 10.49 5.14 9.69
CA PRO A 37 9.98 5.23 8.32
C PRO A 37 10.82 4.44 7.29
N THR A 38 11.97 3.89 7.70
CA THR A 38 12.87 3.16 6.81
C THR A 38 12.21 1.91 6.26
N GLY A 39 12.27 1.74 4.94
CA GLY A 39 11.67 0.59 4.25
C GLY A 39 10.20 0.77 3.87
N ALA A 40 9.55 1.90 4.19
CA ALA A 40 8.14 2.11 3.88
C ALA A 40 7.85 2.09 2.37
N GLY A 41 8.78 2.62 1.56
CA GLY A 41 8.69 2.60 0.09
C GLY A 41 8.81 1.20 -0.49
N ASP A 42 9.80 0.43 -0.04
CA ASP A 42 10.01 -0.95 -0.51
C ASP A 42 8.91 -1.89 -0.02
N SER A 43 8.43 -1.71 1.21
CA SER A 43 7.28 -2.43 1.77
C SER A 43 6.00 -2.13 1.00
N PHE A 44 5.79 -0.87 0.62
CA PHE A 44 4.68 -0.47 -0.26
C PHE A 44 4.76 -1.17 -1.62
N ALA A 45 5.93 -1.12 -2.27
CA ALA A 45 6.14 -1.77 -3.54
C ALA A 45 5.96 -3.29 -3.44
N GLY A 46 6.51 -3.91 -2.39
CA GLY A 46 6.39 -5.34 -2.12
C GLY A 46 4.95 -5.79 -1.91
N GLY A 47 4.18 -5.08 -1.07
CA GLY A 47 2.76 -5.37 -0.85
C GLY A 47 1.92 -5.24 -2.12
N MET A 48 2.17 -4.18 -2.90
CA MET A 48 1.50 -3.96 -4.18
C MET A 48 1.83 -5.07 -5.20
N MET A 49 3.12 -5.35 -5.41
CA MET A 49 3.56 -6.35 -6.37
C MET A 49 3.12 -7.75 -5.96
N GLY A 50 3.15 -8.08 -4.66
CA GLY A 50 2.64 -9.34 -4.12
C GLY A 50 1.15 -9.54 -4.43
N TYR A 51 0.33 -8.51 -4.30
CA TYR A 51 -1.09 -8.59 -4.65
C TYR A 51 -1.33 -8.78 -6.16
N LEU A 52 -0.60 -8.05 -7.01
CA LEU A 52 -0.67 -8.21 -8.47
C LEU A 52 -0.24 -9.61 -8.90
N ALA A 53 0.84 -10.14 -8.31
CA ALA A 53 1.30 -11.49 -8.58
C ALA A 53 0.26 -12.55 -8.17
N LYS A 54 -0.35 -12.40 -6.99
CA LYS A 54 -1.41 -13.29 -6.48
C LYS A 54 -2.62 -13.36 -7.40
N THR A 55 -3.00 -12.24 -8.01
CA THR A 55 -4.22 -12.12 -8.83
C THR A 55 -3.97 -12.32 -10.32
N SER A 56 -2.72 -12.17 -10.78
CA SER A 56 -2.35 -12.18 -12.21
C SER A 56 -3.15 -11.18 -13.06
N ASP A 57 -3.66 -10.10 -12.45
CA ASP A 57 -4.44 -9.06 -13.11
C ASP A 57 -3.74 -7.69 -12.99
N THR A 58 -3.51 -7.03 -14.11
CA THR A 58 -2.91 -5.69 -14.18
C THR A 58 -3.90 -4.63 -14.67
N SER A 59 -5.20 -4.94 -14.60
CA SER A 59 -6.28 -3.99 -14.85
C SER A 59 -6.18 -2.78 -13.93
N LEU A 60 -6.71 -1.63 -14.37
CA LEU A 60 -6.70 -0.41 -13.58
C LEU A 60 -7.44 -0.59 -12.24
N SER A 61 -8.54 -1.34 -12.22
CA SER A 61 -9.25 -1.70 -10.99
C SER A 61 -8.38 -2.50 -10.02
N ASN A 62 -7.63 -3.49 -10.54
CA ASN A 62 -6.78 -4.32 -9.71
C ASN A 62 -5.52 -3.57 -9.24
N LEU A 63 -4.99 -2.64 -10.04
CA LEU A 63 -3.92 -1.72 -9.64
C LEU A 63 -4.33 -0.83 -8.45
N LYS A 64 -5.56 -0.31 -8.45
CA LYS A 64 -6.08 0.46 -7.31
C LYS A 64 -6.11 -0.39 -6.05
N ARG A 65 -6.57 -1.65 -6.15
CA ARG A 65 -6.59 -2.59 -5.02
C ARG A 65 -5.17 -2.97 -4.57
N ALA A 66 -4.24 -3.19 -5.50
CA ALA A 66 -2.83 -3.43 -5.19
C ALA A 66 -2.19 -2.26 -4.42
N ILE A 67 -2.54 -1.02 -4.76
CA ILE A 67 -2.07 0.17 -4.03
C ILE A 67 -2.62 0.19 -2.59
N MET A 68 -3.84 -0.30 -2.35
CA MET A 68 -4.37 -0.46 -0.98
C MET A 68 -3.52 -1.45 -0.18
N TYR A 69 -3.20 -2.61 -0.77
CA TYR A 69 -2.30 -3.59 -0.15
C TYR A 69 -0.91 -3.03 0.12
N GLY A 70 -0.31 -2.32 -0.84
CA GLY A 70 0.96 -1.62 -0.62
C GLY A 70 0.88 -0.62 0.54
N THR A 71 -0.20 0.17 0.61
CA THR A 71 -0.41 1.16 1.68
C THR A 71 -0.51 0.49 3.05
N VAL A 72 -1.28 -0.59 3.18
CA VAL A 72 -1.43 -1.35 4.42
C VAL A 72 -0.13 -2.04 4.83
N VAL A 73 0.57 -2.69 3.89
CA VAL A 73 1.85 -3.35 4.21
C VAL A 73 2.90 -2.34 4.70
N ALA A 74 2.98 -1.18 4.06
CA ALA A 74 3.85 -0.09 4.52
C ALA A 74 3.45 0.45 5.90
N SER A 75 2.15 0.46 6.22
CA SER A 75 1.67 0.91 7.54
C SER A 75 2.16 0.02 8.69
N PHE A 76 2.37 -1.27 8.45
CA PHE A 76 2.97 -2.16 9.45
C PHE A 76 4.48 -1.95 9.55
N ASN A 77 5.18 -1.80 8.43
CA ASN A 77 6.63 -1.59 8.44
C ASN A 77 7.04 -0.42 9.35
N ILE A 78 6.28 0.69 9.32
CA ILE A 78 6.64 1.89 10.06
C ILE A 78 6.37 1.83 11.57
N GLU A 79 5.70 0.79 12.07
CA GLU A 79 5.35 0.64 13.49
C GLU A 79 6.53 0.15 14.35
N ASP A 80 7.57 -0.45 13.75
CA ASP A 80 8.75 -0.90 14.49
C ASP A 80 10.04 -0.80 13.67
N LEU A 81 11.19 -0.92 14.34
CA LEU A 81 12.50 -0.82 13.72
C LEU A 81 12.71 -1.94 12.70
N SER A 82 13.17 -1.61 11.49
CA SER A 82 13.50 -2.58 10.45
C SER A 82 12.31 -3.54 10.14
N LEU A 83 12.55 -4.85 10.13
CA LEU A 83 11.54 -5.87 9.81
C LEU A 83 10.84 -6.44 11.05
N ASN A 84 11.09 -5.89 12.24
CA ASN A 84 10.59 -6.46 13.50
C ASN A 84 9.07 -6.59 13.52
N ARG A 85 8.35 -5.58 13.02
CA ARG A 85 6.88 -5.64 12.97
C ARG A 85 6.39 -6.78 12.09
N PHE A 86 7.06 -7.06 10.97
CA PHE A 86 6.67 -8.15 10.06
C PHE A 86 6.84 -9.54 10.68
N GLN A 87 7.70 -9.70 11.67
CA GLN A 87 7.86 -10.99 12.38
C GLN A 87 6.69 -11.28 13.34
N GLN A 88 5.84 -10.28 13.61
CA GLN A 88 4.77 -10.36 14.61
C GLN A 88 3.37 -10.40 13.98
N ILE A 89 3.27 -10.16 12.67
CA ILE A 89 1.99 -10.12 11.97
C ILE A 89 1.83 -11.32 11.04
N THR A 90 0.59 -11.61 10.74
CA THR A 90 0.15 -12.65 9.83
C THR A 90 -0.52 -12.04 8.60
N PHE A 91 -0.85 -12.89 7.63
CA PHE A 91 -1.66 -12.46 6.50
C PHE A 91 -3.08 -12.02 6.94
N GLU A 92 -3.62 -12.61 8.01
CA GLU A 92 -4.92 -12.22 8.56
C GLU A 92 -4.91 -10.79 9.11
N ASP A 93 -3.82 -10.38 9.77
CA ASP A 93 -3.64 -9.00 10.23
C ASP A 93 -3.66 -7.99 9.06
N ILE A 94 -3.03 -8.36 7.94
CA ILE A 94 -3.04 -7.55 6.71
C ILE A 94 -4.47 -7.43 6.16
N GLU A 95 -5.19 -8.55 6.06
CA GLU A 95 -6.57 -8.55 5.56
C GLU A 95 -7.53 -7.77 6.47
N ASN A 96 -7.35 -7.85 7.79
CA ASN A 96 -8.13 -7.08 8.75
C ASN A 96 -7.86 -5.58 8.61
N ARG A 97 -6.60 -5.18 8.46
CA ARG A 97 -6.24 -3.79 8.24
C ARG A 97 -6.69 -3.27 6.86
N ILE A 98 -6.76 -4.14 5.84
CA ILE A 98 -7.37 -3.79 4.55
C ILE A 98 -8.84 -3.45 4.70
N LYS A 99 -9.62 -4.26 5.42
CA LYS A 99 -11.04 -3.99 5.66
C LYS A 99 -11.26 -2.68 6.42
N GLU A 100 -10.48 -2.47 7.47
CA GLU A 100 -10.49 -1.20 8.20
C GLU A 100 -10.16 -0.02 7.28
N PHE A 101 -9.15 -0.19 6.41
CA PHE A 101 -8.77 0.86 5.49
C PHE A 101 -9.85 1.14 4.44
N GLU A 102 -10.53 0.12 3.92
CA GLU A 102 -11.69 0.25 3.03
C GLU A 102 -12.80 1.08 3.68
N GLU A 103 -13.09 0.84 4.97
CA GLU A 103 -14.07 1.64 5.73
C GLU A 103 -13.63 3.11 5.86
N ILE A 104 -12.35 3.37 6.10
CA ILE A 104 -11.78 4.73 6.20
C ILE A 104 -11.93 5.49 4.88
N VAL A 105 -11.59 4.85 3.76
CA VAL A 105 -11.57 5.48 2.44
C VAL A 105 -12.93 5.44 1.72
N ARG A 106 -13.93 4.77 2.31
CA ARG A 106 -15.27 4.56 1.75
C ARG A 106 -15.24 3.97 0.33
N LEU A 107 -14.41 2.93 0.13
CA LEU A 107 -14.32 2.16 -1.12
C LEU A 107 -15.08 0.85 -1.02
#